data_AF-A0A6A8LGK3-F1
#
_entry.id   AF-A0A6A8LGK3-F1
#
_cell.length_a   1.000
_cell.length_b   1.000
_cell.length_c   1.000
_cell.angle_alpha   90.00
_cell.angle_beta   90.00
_cell.angle_gamma   90.00
#
_symmetry.space_group_name_H-M   'P 1'
#
loop_
_entity.id
_entity.type
_entity.pdbx_description
1 polymer ?
#
loop_
_entity_poly.entity_id
_entity_poly.type
_entity_poly.pdbx_seq_one_letter_code
_entity_poly.pdbx_strand_id
1 'polypeptide(L)'
;MDSGETVKHGGFEEEFQLVLLLLLLLSHQPSGDHSDLRRQLVMAKELGVPVSRVNLINGSTLQNVIVKEVLSDLAVFQNPLNNTRSNVAISSIVSWGAF
;
A
#
# COMPACT_ATOMS: atom_id res chain seq x y z
N MET A 1 -10.74 1.15 59.56
CA MET A 1 -9.62 0.90 58.62
C MET A 1 -10.27 0.40 57.35
N ASP A 2 -10.40 1.29 56.38
CA ASP A 2 -11.06 1.02 55.10
C ASP A 2 -9.94 0.84 54.06
N SER A 3 -9.89 -0.35 53.46
CA SER A 3 -8.81 -0.76 52.56
C SER A 3 -9.07 -0.18 51.18
N GLY A 4 -8.20 0.75 50.76
CA GLY A 4 -8.22 1.35 49.44
C GLY A 4 -8.15 0.29 48.34
N GLU A 5 -9.25 0.12 47.63
CA GLU A 5 -9.36 -0.68 46.43
C GLU A 5 -8.63 0.08 45.30
N THR A 6 -7.51 -0.48 44.84
CA THR A 6 -6.70 0.10 43.78
C THR A 6 -7.39 -0.13 42.44
N VAL A 7 -8.00 0.92 41.89
CA VAL A 7 -8.58 0.91 40.55
C VAL A 7 -7.45 0.70 39.54
N LYS A 8 -7.43 -0.47 38.88
CA LYS A 8 -6.47 -0.77 37.80
C LYS A 8 -6.80 0.08 36.57
N HIS A 9 -6.06 1.18 36.40
CA HIS A 9 -6.07 2.04 35.20
C HIS A 9 -5.40 1.38 33.98
N GLY A 10 -5.65 0.09 33.70
CA GLY A 10 -4.97 -0.65 32.63
C GLY A 10 -5.51 -0.41 31.21
N GLY A 11 -6.80 -0.10 31.06
CA GLY A 11 -7.43 -0.04 29.72
C GLY A 11 -7.09 1.21 28.91
N PHE A 12 -6.85 2.35 29.57
CA PHE A 12 -6.68 3.63 28.88
C PHE A 12 -5.31 3.76 28.19
N GLU A 13 -4.27 3.15 28.77
CA GLU A 13 -2.93 3.15 28.20
C GLU A 13 -2.83 2.29 26.94
N GLU A 14 -3.48 1.12 26.94
CA GLU A 14 -3.53 0.21 25.78
C GLU A 14 -4.31 0.82 24.60
N GLU A 15 -5.46 1.44 24.87
CA GLU A 15 -6.24 2.15 23.84
C GLU A 15 -5.47 3.35 23.27
N PHE A 16 -4.78 4.11 24.13
CA PHE A 16 -3.93 5.22 23.69
C PHE A 16 -2.76 4.73 22.83
N GLN A 17 -2.13 3.62 23.21
CA GLN A 17 -1.06 3.00 22.41
C GLN A 17 -1.58 2.51 21.04
N LEU A 18 -2.76 1.91 20.98
CA LEU A 18 -3.39 1.47 19.73
C LEU A 18 -3.70 2.65 18.80
N VAL A 19 -4.28 3.73 19.34
CA VAL A 19 -4.55 4.95 18.58
C VAL A 19 -3.26 5.59 18.09
N LEU A 20 -2.23 5.65 18.92
CA LEU A 20 -0.92 6.18 18.55
C LEU A 20 -0.27 5.34 17.44
N LEU A 21 -0.35 4.01 17.54
CA LEU A 21 0.17 3.09 16.53
C LEU A 21 -0.55 3.27 15.18
N LEU A 22 -1.88 3.42 15.22
CA LEU A 22 -2.70 3.68 14.04
C LEU A 22 -2.34 5.02 13.39
N LEU A 23 -2.17 6.07 14.18
CA LEU A 23 -1.74 7.37 13.70
C LEU A 23 -0.35 7.31 13.07
N LEU A 24 0.57 6.54 13.66
CA LEU A 24 1.93 6.36 13.14
C LEU A 24 1.91 5.61 11.79
N LEU A 25 1.09 4.57 11.67
CA LEU A 25 0.84 3.83 10.42
C LEU A 25 0.24 4.74 9.34
N LEU A 26 -0.70 5.60 9.70
CA LEU A 26 -1.35 6.53 8.76
C LEU A 26 -0.44 7.70 8.36
N SER A 27 0.49 8.11 9.22
CA SER A 27 1.44 9.19 8.96
C SER A 27 2.52 8.82 7.92
N HIS A 28 2.76 7.53 7.71
CA HIS A 28 3.57 7.03 6.60
C HIS A 28 2.75 7.06 5.30
N GLN A 29 2.39 8.26 4.85
CA GLN A 29 2.03 8.50 3.46
C GLN A 29 3.32 8.45 2.65
N PRO A 30 3.50 7.50 1.72
CA PRO A 30 4.68 7.48 0.90
C PRO A 30 4.71 8.76 0.06
N SER A 31 5.73 9.57 0.27
CA SER A 31 6.05 10.75 -0.53
C SER A 31 6.11 10.38 -2.01
N GLY A 32 5.65 11.27 -2.88
CA GLY A 32 5.53 11.02 -4.33
C GLY A 32 6.87 11.11 -5.06
N ASP A 33 7.87 10.34 -4.66
CA ASP A 33 9.13 10.22 -5.40
C ASP A 33 9.12 8.91 -6.22
N HIS A 34 9.74 8.89 -7.41
CA HIS A 34 9.74 7.69 -8.26
C HIS A 34 10.41 6.48 -7.59
N SER A 35 11.33 6.72 -6.66
CA SER A 35 11.89 5.69 -5.76
C SER A 35 10.83 5.06 -4.85
N ASP A 36 9.89 5.87 -4.37
CA ASP A 36 8.80 5.43 -3.51
C ASP A 36 7.77 4.63 -4.30
N LEU A 37 7.49 5.01 -5.55
CA LEU A 37 6.64 4.21 -6.45
C LEU A 37 7.24 2.83 -6.73
N ARG A 38 8.53 2.75 -7.08
CA ARG A 38 9.17 1.45 -7.32
C ARG A 38 9.13 0.58 -6.07
N ARG A 39 9.42 1.14 -4.90
CA ARG A 39 9.34 0.43 -3.62
C ARG A 39 7.93 -0.09 -3.34
N GLN A 40 6.92 0.74 -3.59
CA GLN A 40 5.51 0.37 -3.46
C GLN A 40 5.11 -0.78 -4.40
N LEU A 41 5.53 -0.75 -5.66
CA LEU A 41 5.27 -1.82 -6.63
C LEU A 41 5.98 -3.12 -6.24
N VAL A 42 7.21 -3.05 -5.74
CA VAL A 42 7.93 -4.21 -5.19
C VAL A 42 7.15 -4.79 -4.02
N MET A 43 6.70 -3.96 -3.08
CA MET A 43 5.89 -4.43 -1.96
C MET A 43 4.59 -5.09 -2.43
N ALA A 44 3.87 -4.49 -3.38
CA ALA A 44 2.66 -5.07 -3.94
C ALA A 44 2.91 -6.44 -4.61
N LYS A 45 4.04 -6.59 -5.32
CA LYS A 45 4.49 -7.86 -5.89
C LYS A 45 4.71 -8.91 -4.80
N GLU A 46 5.49 -8.58 -3.76
CA GLU A 46 5.82 -9.53 -2.69
C GLU A 46 4.58 -9.95 -1.89
N LEU A 47 3.62 -9.05 -1.71
CA LEU A 47 2.35 -9.34 -1.05
C LEU A 47 1.33 -10.04 -1.97
N GLY A 48 1.56 -10.06 -3.27
CA GLY A 48 0.63 -10.63 -4.26
C GLY A 48 -0.74 -9.95 -4.29
N VAL A 49 -0.84 -8.72 -3.79
CA VAL A 49 -2.12 -8.00 -3.65
C VAL A 49 -2.59 -7.46 -5.01
N PRO A 50 -3.89 -7.58 -5.33
CA PRO A 50 -4.44 -6.96 -6.52
C PRO A 50 -4.44 -5.43 -6.39
N VAL A 51 -3.95 -4.78 -7.43
CA VAL A 51 -4.05 -3.35 -7.65
C VAL A 51 -5.32 -3.10 -8.45
N SER A 52 -6.26 -2.39 -7.84
CA SER A 52 -7.57 -2.08 -8.44
C SER A 52 -7.45 -1.27 -9.73
N ARG A 53 -6.57 -0.26 -9.75
CA ARG A 53 -6.36 0.60 -10.92
C ARG A 53 -4.91 1.09 -11.03
N VAL A 54 -4.40 1.16 -12.26
CA VAL A 54 -3.13 1.82 -12.62
C VAL A 54 -3.42 2.79 -13.76
N ASN A 55 -3.17 4.08 -13.55
CA ASN A 55 -3.38 5.13 -14.55
C ASN A 55 -2.05 5.44 -15.25
N LEU A 56 -2.07 5.43 -16.58
CA LEU A 56 -0.89 5.66 -17.40
C LEU A 56 -0.92 7.06 -18.02
N ILE A 57 0.26 7.59 -18.30
CA ILE A 57 0.44 8.94 -18.87
C ILE A 57 -0.18 9.09 -20.27
N ASN A 58 -0.37 7.99 -20.99
CA ASN A 58 -1.05 7.97 -22.29
C ASN A 58 -2.59 7.97 -22.18
N GLY A 59 -3.15 8.12 -20.98
CA GLY A 59 -4.59 8.09 -20.70
C GLY A 59 -5.20 6.69 -20.59
N SER A 60 -4.42 5.62 -20.80
CA SER A 60 -4.89 4.25 -20.62
C SER A 60 -4.95 3.87 -19.14
N THR A 61 -5.79 2.90 -18.80
CA THR A 61 -5.89 2.36 -17.44
C THR A 61 -5.81 0.85 -17.43
N LEU A 62 -5.05 0.30 -16.48
CA LEU A 62 -5.09 -1.12 -16.15
C LEU A 62 -6.02 -1.31 -14.95
N GLN A 63 -6.87 -2.33 -14.99
CA GLN A 63 -7.83 -2.61 -13.93
C GLN A 63 -7.65 -4.02 -13.39
N ASN A 64 -7.77 -4.14 -12.06
CA ASN A 64 -7.70 -5.42 -11.34
C ASN A 64 -6.47 -6.24 -11.75
N VAL A 65 -5.29 -5.65 -11.62
CA VAL A 65 -4.02 -6.27 -12.02
C VAL A 65 -3.18 -6.59 -10.80
N ILE A 66 -2.34 -7.62 -10.91
CA ILE A 66 -1.34 -7.96 -9.89
C ILE A 66 0.03 -7.63 -10.47
N VAL A 67 0.92 -7.09 -9.64
CA VAL A 67 2.33 -6.87 -10.02
C VAL A 67 3.04 -8.22 -10.02
N LYS A 68 3.54 -8.65 -11.18
CA LYS A 68 4.29 -9.92 -11.32
C LYS A 68 5.78 -9.70 -11.19
N GLU A 69 6.29 -8.66 -11.83
CA GLU A 69 7.73 -8.36 -11.87
C GLU A 69 7.94 -6.85 -11.79
N VAL A 70 9.01 -6.44 -11.14
CA VAL A 70 9.47 -5.05 -11.08
C VAL A 70 10.95 -5.05 -11.37
N LEU A 71 11.32 -4.49 -12.52
CA LEU A 71 12.70 -4.29 -12.95
C LEU A 71 13.16 -2.87 -12.59
N SER A 72 14.28 -2.42 -13.14
CA SER A 72 14.83 -1.10 -12.86
C SER A 72 13.89 0.04 -13.25
N ASP A 73 13.29 -0.05 -14.44
CA ASP A 73 12.46 0.99 -15.08
C ASP A 73 11.11 0.46 -15.60
N LEU A 74 10.84 -0.84 -15.41
CA LEU A 74 9.66 -1.52 -15.93
C LEU A 74 8.91 -2.26 -14.81
N ALA A 75 7.58 -2.19 -14.83
CA ALA A 75 6.70 -3.02 -14.04
C ALA A 75 5.83 -3.90 -14.95
N VAL A 76 5.72 -5.18 -14.61
CA VAL A 76 4.89 -6.15 -15.32
C VAL A 76 3.63 -6.40 -14.51
N PHE A 77 2.50 -6.01 -15.07
CA PHE A 77 1.18 -6.23 -14.51
C PHE A 77 0.52 -7.42 -15.19
N GLN A 78 -0.22 -8.22 -14.44
CA GLN A 78 -1.03 -9.30 -14.99
C GLN A 78 -2.47 -9.21 -14.48
N ASN A 79 -3.43 -9.25 -15.39
CA ASN A 79 -4.83 -9.40 -15.00
C ASN A 79 -5.08 -10.89 -14.66
N PRO A 80 -5.51 -11.22 -13.44
CA PRO A 80 -5.69 -12.60 -13.01
C PRO A 80 -6.90 -13.29 -13.64
N LEU A 81 -7.87 -12.54 -14.17
CA LEU A 81 -9.08 -13.09 -14.79
C LEU A 81 -8.80 -13.68 -16.17
N ASN A 82 -7.94 -13.02 -16.96
CA ASN A 82 -7.66 -13.40 -18.35
C ASN A 82 -6.18 -13.67 -18.63
N ASN A 83 -5.31 -13.62 -17.62
CA ASN A 83 -3.86 -13.81 -17.71
C ASN A 83 -3.13 -12.86 -18.67
N THR A 84 -3.76 -11.76 -19.08
CA THR A 84 -3.12 -10.77 -19.95
C THR A 84 -2.03 -10.05 -19.18
N ARG A 85 -0.83 -9.97 -19.78
CA ARG A 85 0.32 -9.24 -19.23
C ARG A 85 0.47 -7.88 -19.91
N SER A 86 0.75 -6.87 -19.10
CA SER A 86 1.01 -5.49 -19.52
C SER A 86 2.36 -5.06 -18.98
N ASN A 87 3.29 -4.76 -19.89
CA ASN A 87 4.61 -4.24 -19.56
C ASN A 87 4.54 -2.71 -19.58
N VAL A 88 4.77 -2.08 -18.43
CA VAL A 88 4.58 -0.65 -18.24
C VAL A 88 5.86 -0.04 -17.71
N ALA A 89 6.36 0.99 -18.39
CA ALA A 89 7.48 1.77 -17.87
C ALA A 89 7.05 2.45 -16.57
N ILE A 90 7.84 2.37 -15.50
CA ILE A 90 7.53 2.96 -14.20
C ILE A 90 7.33 4.48 -14.32
N SER A 91 8.10 5.13 -15.19
CA SER A 91 7.97 6.56 -15.52
C SER A 91 6.65 6.93 -16.21
N SER A 92 5.94 5.96 -16.78
CA SER A 92 4.63 6.17 -17.42
C SER A 92 3.45 6.00 -16.47
N ILE A 93 3.67 5.56 -15.23
CA ILE A 93 2.64 5.41 -14.22
C ILE A 93 2.40 6.77 -13.56
N VAL A 94 1.18 7.29 -13.69
CA VAL A 94 0.76 8.55 -13.08
C VAL A 94 0.26 8.31 -11.66
N SER A 95 -0.54 7.27 -11.47
CA SER A 95 -1.04 6.87 -10.15
C SER A 95 -1.50 5.41 -10.14
N TRP A 96 -1.57 4.80 -8.96
CA TRP A 96 -1.98 3.40 -8.79
C TRP A 96 -2.64 3.18 -7.42
N GLY A 97 -3.50 2.16 -7.31
CA GLY A 97 -4.19 1.80 -6.07
C GLY A 97 -5.69 2.11 -6.07
N ALA A 98 -6.32 1.99 -4.89
CA ALA A 98 -7.72 2.29 -4.67
C ALA A 98 -7.90 3.80 -4.45
N PHE A 99 -8.23 4.52 -5.53
CA PHE A 99 -8.78 5.86 -5.46
C PHE A 99 -10.30 5.78 -5.55
#